data_AF-A0A1F6GC23-F1
#
_entry.id   AF-A0A1F6GC23-F1
#
_cell.length_a   1.000
_cell.length_b   1.000
_cell.length_c   1.000
_cell.angle_alpha   90.00
_cell.angle_beta   90.00
_cell.angle_gamma   90.00
#
_symmetry.space_group_name_H-M   'P 1'
#
loop_
_entity.id
_entity.type
_entity.pdbx_description
1 polymer ?
#
loop_
_entity_poly.entity_id
_entity_poly.type
_entity_poly.pdbx_seq_one_letter_code
_entity_poly.pdbx_strand_id
1 'polypeptide(L)'
;MLKIAIIKTGGKQYVVKEKDRLKVEKLKANAGDELDLETLLLANEDGSDVAIGQPVLPAKVKAKVLEQGRAKKIRVVHYKNKTRYHKVYGHRQPFTKLEITSIS
;
A
#
# COMPACT_ATOMS: atom_id res chain seq x y z
N MET A 1 -8.93 22.32 -3.58
CA MET A 1 -7.54 21.93 -3.32
C MET A 1 -7.47 20.42 -3.27
N LEU A 2 -7.06 19.79 -4.38
CA LEU A 2 -6.70 18.37 -4.36
C LEU A 2 -5.30 18.27 -3.76
N LYS A 3 -5.19 17.52 -2.66
CA LYS A 3 -3.95 17.30 -1.93
C LYS A 3 -3.37 15.95 -2.32
N ILE A 4 -2.07 15.91 -2.59
CA ILE A 4 -1.28 14.70 -2.76
C ILE A 4 -0.61 14.40 -1.42
N ALA A 5 -0.70 13.15 -0.98
CA ALA A 5 0.02 12.66 0.18
C ALA A 5 0.93 11.49 -0.20
N ILE A 6 2.11 11.41 0.44
CA ILE A 6 2.94 10.22 0.42
C ILE A 6 2.76 9.50 1.75
N ILE A 7 2.16 8.33 1.69
CA ILE A 7 1.92 7.46 2.85
C ILE A 7 2.98 6.37 2.94
N LYS A 8 3.26 5.92 4.16
CA LYS A 8 4.13 4.79 4.43
C LYS A 8 3.32 3.64 5.03
N THR A 9 3.40 2.47 4.41
CA THR A 9 2.72 1.27 4.90
C THR A 9 3.40 0.00 4.41
N GLY A 10 3.50 -1.01 5.27
CA GLY A 10 4.14 -2.28 4.94
C GLY A 10 5.59 -2.16 4.47
N GLY A 11 6.33 -1.14 4.93
CA GLY A 11 7.70 -0.85 4.50
C GLY A 11 7.83 -0.23 3.11
N LYS A 12 6.71 0.17 2.48
CA LYS A 12 6.67 0.81 1.15
C LYS A 12 6.05 2.20 1.26
N GLN A 13 6.34 3.04 0.28
CA GLN A 13 5.75 4.38 0.16
C GLN A 13 4.84 4.44 -1.07
N TYR A 14 3.70 5.11 -0.92
CA TYR A 14 2.72 5.27 -1.99
C TYR A 14 2.29 6.72 -2.09
N VAL A 15 2.21 7.21 -3.33
CA VAL A 15 1.57 8.49 -3.64
C VAL A 15 0.07 8.26 -3.72
N VAL A 16 -0.71 9.04 -2.99
CA VAL A 16 -2.17 8.89 -2.91
C VAL A 16 -2.88 10.24 -2.97
N LYS A 17 -4.09 10.21 -3.51
CA LYS A 17 -5.08 11.29 -3.47
C LYS A 17 -6.35 10.82 -2.78
N GLU A 18 -7.24 11.75 -2.46
CA GLU A 18 -8.56 11.40 -1.93
C GLU A 18 -9.33 10.52 -2.93
N LYS A 19 -10.01 9.48 -2.43
CA LYS A 19 -10.74 8.45 -3.19
C LYS A 19 -9.88 7.48 -3.99
N ASP A 20 -8.55 7.55 -3.90
CA ASP A 20 -7.69 6.55 -4.52
C ASP A 20 -7.83 5.19 -3.85
N ARG A 21 -7.71 4.13 -4.67
CA ARG A 21 -7.76 2.74 -4.22
C ARG A 21 -6.40 2.09 -4.43
N LEU A 22 -5.80 1.63 -3.35
CA LEU A 22 -4.49 0.97 -3.38
C LEU A 22 -4.53 -0.41 -2.74
N LYS A 23 -3.63 -1.30 -3.20
CA LYS A 23 -3.39 -2.61 -2.58
C LYS A 23 -2.07 -2.56 -1.84
N VAL A 24 -2.15 -2.80 -0.54
CA VAL A 24 -1.00 -2.79 0.37
C VAL A 24 -0.78 -4.17 0.97
N GLU A 25 0.32 -4.33 1.69
CA GLU A 25 0.58 -5.56 2.46
C GLU A 25 -0.55 -5.84 3.46
N LYS A 26 -0.60 -7.08 3.96
CA LYS A 26 -1.66 -7.51 4.88
C LYS A 26 -1.63 -6.68 6.18
N LEU A 27 -2.73 -6.02 6.49
CA LEU A 27 -2.96 -5.30 7.75
C LEU A 27 -3.89 -6.09 8.68
N LYS A 28 -3.74 -5.92 9.99
CA LYS A 28 -4.62 -6.52 11.02
C LYS A 28 -5.89 -5.67 11.19
N ALA A 29 -6.78 -5.70 10.19
CA ALA A 29 -8.04 -4.95 10.17
C ALA A 29 -9.10 -5.72 9.37
N ASN A 30 -10.37 -5.53 9.68
CA ASN A 30 -11.49 -6.15 8.97
C ASN A 30 -11.97 -5.28 7.81
N ALA A 31 -12.74 -5.87 6.89
CA ALA A 31 -13.39 -5.09 5.84
C ALA A 31 -14.41 -4.12 6.46
N GLY A 32 -14.33 -2.85 6.09
CA GLY A 32 -15.15 -1.78 6.64
C GLY A 32 -14.44 -0.91 7.69
N ASP A 33 -13.34 -1.39 8.27
CA ASP A 33 -12.59 -0.63 9.29
C ASP A 33 -11.91 0.61 8.69
N GLU A 34 -11.82 1.67 9.49
CA GLU A 34 -11.01 2.86 9.19
C GLU A 34 -9.64 2.74 9.85
N LEU A 35 -8.61 3.16 9.12
CA LEU A 35 -7.21 3.14 9.52
C LEU A 35 -6.59 4.51 9.28
N ASP A 36 -5.89 5.01 10.30
CA ASP A 36 -4.99 6.15 10.15
C ASP A 36 -3.64 5.65 9.62
N LEU A 37 -3.17 6.25 8.53
CA LEU A 37 -1.89 5.91 7.88
C LEU A 37 -0.81 6.94 8.22
N GLU A 38 0.43 6.45 8.33
CA GLU A 38 1.61 7.29 8.55
C GLU A 38 1.92 8.11 7.29
N THR A 39 2.02 9.43 7.45
CA THR A 39 2.22 10.38 6.36
C THR A 39 3.63 10.94 6.38
N LEU A 40 4.30 10.95 5.24
CA LEU A 40 5.67 11.45 5.08
C LEU A 40 5.73 12.82 4.42
N LEU A 41 4.85 13.07 3.45
CA LEU A 41 4.83 14.29 2.67
C LEU A 41 3.40 14.64 2.31
N LEU A 42 3.10 15.94 2.31
CA LEU A 42 1.85 16.50 1.82
C LEU A 42 2.17 17.67 0.87
N ALA A 43 1.51 17.72 -0.28
CA ALA A 43 1.68 18.77 -1.28
C ALA A 43 0.35 19.06 -1.98
N ASN A 44 0.21 20.27 -2.53
CA ASN A 44 -0.87 20.54 -3.48
C ASN A 44 -0.55 19.92 -4.85
N GLU A 45 -1.58 19.64 -5.66
CA GLU A 45 -1.39 19.13 -7.03
C GLU A 45 -0.50 20.01 -7.90
N ASP A 46 -0.52 21.33 -7.68
CA ASP A 46 0.27 22.31 -8.41
C ASP A 46 1.76 22.34 -7.97
N GLY A 47 2.14 21.51 -6.99
CA GLY A 47 3.49 21.46 -6.43
C GLY A 47 3.83 22.60 -5.47
N SER A 48 2.87 23.47 -5.14
CA SER A 48 2.97 24.50 -4.11
C SER A 48 2.69 23.93 -2.70
N ASP A 49 3.15 24.63 -1.66
CA ASP A 49 2.98 24.29 -0.24
C ASP A 49 3.35 22.84 0.10
N VAL A 50 4.59 22.46 -0.19
CA VAL A 50 5.12 21.13 0.16
C VAL A 50 5.51 21.09 1.62
N ALA A 51 4.80 20.27 2.40
CA ALA A 51 5.16 19.92 3.77
C ALA A 51 5.87 18.57 3.79
N ILE A 52 7.15 18.58 4.18
CA ILE A 52 7.98 17.37 4.28
C ILE A 52 8.22 17.05 5.76
N GLY A 53 7.90 15.81 6.16
CA GLY A 53 8.16 15.33 7.51
C GLY A 53 9.64 14.99 7.72
N GLN A 54 10.16 15.32 8.90
CA GLN A 54 11.47 14.86 9.38
C GLN A 54 11.27 14.09 10.70
N PRO A 55 11.17 12.74 10.72
CA PRO A 55 11.02 11.77 9.62
C PRO A 55 9.55 11.48 9.22
N VAL A 56 8.57 11.96 9.99
CA VAL A 56 7.13 11.78 9.79
C VAL A 56 6.44 13.13 9.91
N LEU A 57 5.42 13.38 9.10
CA LEU A 57 4.61 14.59 9.17
C LEU A 57 3.42 14.34 10.12
N PRO A 58 3.03 15.27 11.01
CA PRO A 58 1.85 15.15 11.87
C PRO A 58 0.54 15.36 11.10
N ALA A 59 0.46 14.83 9.87
CA ALA A 59 -0.74 14.83 9.03
C ALA A 59 -1.41 13.45 9.12
N LYS A 60 -2.74 13.45 9.08
CA LYS A 60 -3.54 12.22 9.16
C LYS A 60 -4.13 11.90 7.80
N VAL A 61 -3.74 10.76 7.24
CA VAL A 61 -4.40 10.18 6.07
C VAL A 61 -5.31 9.06 6.55
N LYS A 62 -6.61 9.24 6.39
CA LYS A 62 -7.62 8.23 6.73
C LYS A 62 -7.89 7.35 5.53
N ALA A 63 -7.92 6.05 5.76
CA ALA A 63 -8.23 5.05 4.75
C ALA A 63 -9.26 4.04 5.27
N LYS A 64 -10.16 3.60 4.40
CA LYS A 64 -11.11 2.54 4.67
C LYS A 64 -10.64 1.23 4.05
N VAL A 65 -10.75 0.14 4.80
CA VAL A 65 -10.47 -1.21 4.29
C VAL A 65 -11.66 -1.68 3.45
N LEU A 66 -11.43 -1.91 2.16
CA LEU A 66 -12.46 -2.43 1.24
C LEU A 66 -12.52 -3.95 1.28
N GLU A 67 -11.38 -4.61 1.13
CA GLU A 67 -11.30 -6.07 1.10
C GLU A 67 -9.93 -6.56 1.56
N GLN A 68 -9.90 -7.78 2.08
CA GLN A 68 -8.68 -8.55 2.28
C GLN A 68 -8.68 -9.73 1.32
N GLY A 69 -7.59 -9.90 0.58
CA GLY A 69 -7.53 -10.88 -0.49
C GLY A 69 -6.17 -11.51 -0.66
N ARG A 70 -6.06 -12.39 -1.65
CA ARG A 70 -4.80 -12.99 -2.08
C ARG A 70 -4.55 -12.65 -3.54
N ALA A 71 -3.35 -12.15 -3.83
CA ALA A 71 -2.93 -11.80 -5.17
C ALA A 71 -2.97 -13.00 -6.12
N LYS A 72 -2.79 -12.73 -7.42
CA LYS A 72 -2.66 -13.76 -8.44
C LYS A 72 -1.54 -14.74 -8.05
N LYS A 73 -1.78 -16.04 -8.23
CA LYS A 73 -0.77 -17.07 -7.93
C LYS A 73 0.41 -16.90 -8.87
N ILE A 74 1.58 -16.69 -8.29
CA ILE A 74 2.85 -16.72 -9.01
C ILE A 74 3.35 -18.16 -8.95
N ARG A 75 3.52 -18.79 -10.12
CA ARG A 75 4.10 -20.12 -10.24
C ARG A 75 5.59 -19.98 -10.49
N VAL A 76 6.40 -20.60 -9.65
CA VAL A 76 7.85 -20.61 -9.80
C VAL A 76 8.31 -22.04 -9.98
N VAL A 77 9.19 -22.22 -10.97
CA VAL A 77 9.79 -23.51 -11.31
C VAL A 77 11.28 -23.38 -11.07
N HIS A 78 11.80 -24.17 -10.13
CA HIS A 78 13.23 -24.35 -9.97
C HIS A 78 13.64 -25.62 -10.73
N TYR A 79 14.46 -25.45 -11.75
CA TYR A 79 14.99 -26.54 -12.56
C TYR A 79 16.51 -26.42 -12.65
N LYS A 80 17.21 -27.55 -12.51
CA LYS A 80 18.65 -27.65 -12.78
C LYS A 80 18.87 -28.78 -13.77
N ASN A 81 19.64 -28.52 -14.82
CA ASN A 81 19.94 -29.52 -15.85
C ASN A 81 20.78 -30.66 -15.29
N LYS A 82 20.58 -31.88 -15.82
CA LYS A 82 21.39 -33.09 -15.54
C LYS A 82 21.53 -33.51 -14.07
N THR A 83 20.81 -32.86 -13.15
CA THR A 83 20.82 -33.15 -11.70
C THR A 83 19.50 -33.76 -11.22
N ARG A 84 18.57 -34.06 -12.14
CA ARG A 84 17.21 -34.55 -11.86
C ARG A 84 16.44 -33.65 -10.86
N TYR A 85 16.81 -32.38 -10.77
CA TYR A 85 16.19 -31.43 -9.85
C TYR A 85 15.14 -30.58 -10.59
N HIS A 86 13.88 -30.79 -10.22
CA HIS A 86 12.74 -30.02 -10.69
C HIS A 86 11.74 -29.84 -9.54
N LYS A 87 11.53 -28.58 -9.13
CA LYS A 87 10.60 -28.21 -8.05
C LYS A 87 9.65 -27.12 -8.54
N VAL A 88 8.36 -27.40 -8.48
CA VAL A 88 7.32 -26.41 -8.79
C VAL A 88 6.68 -25.98 -7.48
N TYR A 89 6.62 -24.67 -7.24
CA TYR A 89 5.87 -24.11 -6.12
C TYR A 89 5.06 -22.90 -6.59
N GLY A 90 4.05 -22.55 -5.80
CA GLY A 90 3.25 -21.37 -6.08
C GLY A 90 3.06 -20.55 -4.82
N HIS A 91 3.19 -19.23 -4.96
CA HIS A 91 2.92 -18.27 -3.88
C HIS A 91 1.75 -17.37 -4.25
N ARG A 92 0.93 -17.03 -3.25
CA ARG A 92 -0.12 -16.00 -3.35
C ARG A 92 0.05 -15.06 -2.17
N GLN A 93 0.56 -13.87 -2.44
CA GLN A 93 0.76 -12.85 -1.43
C GLN A 93 -0.60 -12.32 -0.94
N PRO A 94 -0.88 -12.31 0.37
CA PRO A 94 -2.05 -11.65 0.91
C PRO A 94 -1.91 -10.13 0.76
N PHE A 95 -3.01 -9.45 0.47
CA PHE A 95 -3.05 -8.00 0.38
C PHE A 95 -4.30 -7.45 1.08
N THR A 96 -4.23 -6.20 1.49
CA THR A 96 -5.37 -5.41 1.96
C THR A 96 -5.62 -4.31 0.94
N LYS A 97 -6.86 -4.19 0.45
CA LYS A 97 -7.27 -3.10 -0.45
C LYS A 97 -7.84 -1.97 0.38
N LEU A 98 -7.28 -0.79 0.21
CA LEU A 98 -7.65 0.42 0.91
C LEU A 98 -8.26 1.43 -0.07
N GLU A 99 -9.16 2.26 0.43
CA GLU A 99 -9.66 3.47 -0.22
C GLU A 99 -9.36 4.67 0.68
N ILE A 100 -8.71 5.70 0.15
CA ILE A 100 -8.39 6.90 0.92
C ILE A 100 -9.65 7.75 1.08
N THR A 101 -10.07 8.00 2.32
CA THR A 101 -11.29 8.74 2.63
C THR A 101 -11.03 10.22 2.83
N SER A 102 -9.93 10.59 3.48
CA SER A 102 -9.60 11.99 3.75
C SER A 102 -8.10 12.19 3.95
N ILE A 103 -7.59 13.34 3.47
CA ILE A 103 -6.22 13.79 3.68
C ILE A 103 -6.28 15.11 4.47
N SER A 104 -5.91 15.06 5.77
CA SER A 104 -5.90 16.24 6.67
C SER A 104 -4.52 16.58 7.18
#